data_AF-S4P835-F1
#
_entry.id   AF-S4P835-F1
#
_cell.length_a   1.000
_cell.length_b   1.000
_cell.length_c   1.000
_cell.angle_alpha   90.00
_cell.angle_beta   90.00
_cell.angle_gamma   90.00
#
_symmetry.space_group_name_H-M   'P 1'
#
loop_
_entity.id
_entity.type
_entity.pdbx_description
1 polymer ?
#
loop_
_entity_poly.entity_id
_entity_poly.type
_entity_poly.pdbx_seq_one_letter_code
_entity_poly.pdbx_strand_id
1 'polypeptide(L)' 'MILTIEPGCYFINRLLDGALNNPDQAQFFNWERVDKFRGFGGVRIEDDVLITDKGVDNLTFVPRTVAEIEDFMANGANFK' A
#
# COMPACT_ATOMS: atom_id res chain seq x y z
N MET A 1 2.14 9.18 -21.94
CA MET A 1 1.28 8.06 -21.47
C MET A 1 0.81 8.43 -20.08
N ILE A 2 -0.43 8.10 -19.69
CA ILE A 2 -0.92 8.29 -18.32
C ILE A 2 -1.14 6.90 -17.71
N LEU A 3 -0.64 6.68 -16.50
CA LEU A 3 -0.66 5.41 -15.78
C LEU A 3 -0.97 5.63 -14.30
N THR A 4 -1.43 4.57 -13.64
CA THR A 4 -1.49 4.50 -12.18
C THR A 4 -0.18 3.93 -11.63
N ILE A 5 0.24 4.44 -10.47
CA ILE A 5 1.30 3.87 -9.63
C ILE A 5 0.65 3.47 -8.32
N GLU A 6 0.37 2.18 -8.17
CA GLU A 6 -0.57 1.69 -7.15
C GLU A 6 -0.06 0.51 -6.29
N PRO A 7 1.15 0.57 -5.69
CA PRO A 7 1.63 -0.51 -4.84
C PRO A 7 0.70 -0.78 -3.66
N GLY A 8 0.50 -2.06 -3.36
CA GLY A 8 -0.32 -2.51 -2.24
C GLY A 8 0.27 -3.69 -1.49
N CYS A 9 -0.05 -3.78 -0.20
CA CYS A 9 0.33 -4.88 0.69
C CYS A 9 -0.90 -5.36 1.45
N TYR A 10 -1.17 -6.67 1.39
CA TYR A 10 -2.40 -7.26 1.89
C TYR A 10 -2.14 -8.58 2.61
N PHE A 11 -2.94 -8.86 3.64
CA PHE A 11 -2.92 -10.12 4.39
C PHE A 11 -4.16 -10.96 4.02
N ILE A 12 -4.15 -11.53 2.82
CA ILE A 12 -5.26 -12.29 2.25
C ILE A 12 -5.17 -13.75 2.70
N ASN A 13 -6.12 -14.21 3.53
CA ASN A 13 -6.09 -15.56 4.12
C ASN A 13 -5.87 -16.67 3.09
N ARG A 14 -6.61 -16.67 1.97
CA ARG A 14 -6.48 -17.71 0.94
C ARG A 14 -5.06 -17.81 0.36
N LEU A 15 -4.37 -16.68 0.19
CA LEU A 15 -3.00 -16.66 -0.34
C LEU A 15 -1.97 -17.03 0.73
N LEU A 16 -2.16 -16.54 1.97
CA LEU A 16 -1.30 -16.88 3.10
C LEU A 16 -1.39 -18.37 3.45
N ASP A 17 -2.59 -18.95 3.42
CA ASP A 17 -2.79 -20.37 3.66
C ASP A 17 -2.17 -21.21 2.53
N GLY A 18 -2.25 -20.71 1.28
CA GLY A 18 -1.54 -21.31 0.15
C GLY A 18 -0.02 -21.32 0.36
N ALA A 19 0.55 -20.19 0.78
CA ALA A 19 1.98 -20.06 1.05
C ALA A 19 2.44 -20.89 2.26
N LEU A 20 1.62 -21.00 3.31
CA LEU A 20 1.89 -21.83 4.49
C LEU A 20 1.97 -23.31 4.14
N ASN A 21 1.11 -23.76 3.23
CA ASN A 21 1.06 -25.16 2.80
C ASN A 21 2.08 -25.49 1.68
N ASN A 22 2.92 -24.52 1.27
CA ASN A 22 3.98 -24.71 0.29
C ASN A 22 5.36 -24.57 0.98
N PRO A 23 6.13 -25.65 1.20
CA PRO A 23 7.42 -25.59 1.86
C PRO A 23 8.42 -24.60 1.24
N ASP A 24 8.39 -24.45 -0.09
CA ASP A 24 9.28 -23.53 -0.80
C ASP A 24 8.99 -22.06 -0.47
N GLN A 25 7.75 -21.74 -0.11
CA GLN A 25 7.32 -20.38 0.29
C GLN A 25 7.30 -20.20 1.81
N ALA A 26 6.83 -21.21 2.54
CA ALA A 26 6.61 -21.15 3.99
C ALA A 26 7.87 -20.82 4.79
N GLN A 27 9.05 -21.21 4.29
CA GLN A 27 10.35 -20.92 4.90
C GLN A 27 10.68 -19.41 4.99
N PHE A 28 10.04 -18.57 4.19
CA PHE A 28 10.30 -17.13 4.17
C PHE A 28 9.46 -16.33 5.17
N PHE A 29 8.49 -16.96 5.83
CA PHE A 29 7.56 -16.28 6.73
C PHE A 29 7.83 -16.58 8.19
N ASN A 30 7.79 -15.53 9.02
CA ASN A 30 7.58 -15.69 10.46
C ASN A 30 6.08 -15.78 10.72
N TRP A 31 5.54 -16.99 10.77
CA TRP A 31 4.10 -17.25 10.88
C TRP A 31 3.47 -16.68 12.15
N GLU A 32 4.17 -16.72 13.28
CA GLU A 32 3.70 -16.10 14.53
C GLU A 32 3.46 -14.58 14.37
N ARG A 33 4.27 -13.91 13.55
CA ARG A 33 4.06 -12.50 13.22
C ARG A 33 2.97 -12.31 12.19
N VAL A 34 2.95 -13.11 11.12
CA VAL A 34 1.93 -13.02 10.06
C VAL A 34 0.52 -13.17 10.62
N ASP A 35 0.31 -14.10 11.55
CA ASP A 35 -1.00 -14.35 12.13
C ASP A 35 -1.57 -13.15 12.89
N LYS A 36 -0.71 -12.28 13.44
CA LYS A 36 -1.13 -11.02 14.09
C LYS A 36 -1.73 -10.00 13.11
N PHE A 37 -1.44 -10.12 11.82
CA PHE A 37 -1.96 -9.24 10.77
C PHE A 37 -3.13 -9.85 9.99
N ARG A 38 -3.53 -11.10 10.28
CA ARG A 38 -4.74 -11.67 9.67
C ARG A 38 -5.96 -10.85 10.08
N GLY A 39 -6.79 -10.52 9.09
CA GLY A 39 -7.96 -9.65 9.29
C GLY A 39 -7.65 -8.15 9.27
N PHE A 40 -6.37 -7.73 9.19
CA PHE A 40 -6.00 -6.32 9.00
C PHE A 40 -6.54 -5.76 7.67
N GLY A 41 -6.68 -6.62 6.66
CA GLY A 41 -7.01 -6.23 5.30
C GLY A 41 -5.73 -5.91 4.53
N GLY A 42 -5.51 -4.64 4.22
CA GLY A 42 -4.31 -4.17 3.55
C GLY A 42 -4.39 -2.71 3.14
N VAL A 43 -3.32 -2.21 2.56
CA VAL A 43 -3.17 -0.82 2.14
C VAL A 43 -2.78 -0.77 0.66
N ARG A 44 -3.30 0.22 -0.06
CA ARG A 44 -2.86 0.64 -1.39
C ARG A 44 -2.68 2.14 -1.41
N ILE A 45 -1.62 2.61 -2.04
CA ILE A 45 -1.39 4.03 -2.29
C ILE A 45 -1.28 4.17 -3.80
N GLU A 46 -2.17 4.96 -4.40
CA GLU A 46 -2.33 5.07 -5.84
C GLU A 46 -2.19 6.53 -6.29
N ASP A 47 -1.32 6.75 -7.27
CA ASP A 47 -1.08 8.03 -7.95
C ASP A 47 -1.35 7.90 -9.44
N ASP A 48 -1.89 8.96 -10.06
CA ASP A 48 -1.95 9.13 -11.50
C ASP A 48 -0.70 9.88 -11.98
N VAL A 49 0.05 9.30 -12.93
CA VAL A 49 1.29 9.91 -13.44
C VAL A 49 1.29 10.07 -14.95
N LEU A 50 1.79 11.21 -15.42
CA LEU A 50 2.09 11.47 -16.83
C LEU A 50 3.56 11.15 -17.10
N ILE A 51 3.83 10.18 -17.97
CA ILE A 51 5.19 9.93 -18.49
C ILE A 51 5.57 11.04 -19.47
N THR A 52 6.71 11.68 -19.20
CA THR A 52 7.34 12.73 -20.02
C THR A 52 8.66 12.22 -20.64
N ASP A 53 9.31 13.04 -21.46
CA ASP A 53 10.63 12.72 -22.05
C ASP A 53 11.77 12.69 -21.01
N LYS A 54 11.55 13.32 -19.85
CA LYS A 54 12.54 13.47 -18.76
C LYS A 54 12.23 12.65 -17.51
N GLY A 55 11.06 11.99 -17.44
CA GLY A 55 10.64 11.24 -16.27
C GLY A 55 9.12 11.14 -16.15
N VAL A 56 8.60 11.49 -14.97
CA VAL A 56 7.16 11.45 -14.67
C VAL A 56 6.72 12.71 -13.93
N ASP A 57 5.55 13.23 -14.31
CA ASP A 57 4.84 14.24 -13.54
C ASP A 57 3.71 13.56 -12.77
N ASN A 58 3.70 13.69 -11.44
CA ASN A 58 2.62 13.18 -10.60
C ASN A 58 1.45 14.17 -10.62
N LEU A 59 0.27 13.68 -11.01
CA LEU A 59 -0.97 14.45 -11.13
C LEU A 59 -1.85 14.36 -9.87
N THR A 60 -1.52 13.47 -8.94
CA THR A 60 -2.27 13.28 -7.69
C THR A 60 -1.69 14.14 -6.57
N PHE A 61 -2.57 14.90 -5.90
CA PHE A 61 -2.20 15.78 -4.79
C PHE A 61 -3.07 15.51 -3.56
N VAL A 62 -2.59 14.66 -2.66
CA VAL A 62 -3.24 14.26 -1.42
C VAL A 62 -2.18 14.05 -0.32
N PRO A 63 -2.54 14.09 0.98
CA PRO A 63 -1.64 13.69 2.08
C PRO A 63 -1.08 12.27 1.87
N ARG A 64 0.22 12.07 2.08
CA ARG A 64 0.87 10.76 1.84
C ARG A 64 1.61 10.22 3.05
N THR A 65 2.36 11.07 3.74
CA THR A 65 3.08 10.64 4.95
C THR A 65 2.09 10.40 6.09
N VAL A 66 2.47 9.56 7.07
CA VAL A 66 1.65 9.31 8.27
C VAL A 66 1.28 10.64 8.94
N ALA A 67 2.26 11.53 9.11
CA ALA A 67 2.06 12.83 9.76
C ALA A 67 1.08 13.73 8.98
N GLU A 68 1.19 13.81 7.65
CA GLU A 68 0.26 14.60 6.83
C GLU A 68 -1.17 14.03 6.90
N ILE A 69 -1.32 12.70 6.88
CA ILE A 69 -2.63 12.06 6.98
C ILE A 69 -3.25 12.31 8.35
N GLU A 70 -2.50 12.11 9.43
CA GLU A 70 -2.95 12.35 10.80
C GLU A 70 -3.36 13.81 11.01
N ASP A 71 -2.53 14.76 10.54
CA ASP A 71 -2.82 16.19 10.62
C ASP A 71 -4.08 16.54 9.81
N PHE A 72 -4.17 16.06 8.57
CA PHE A 72 -5.34 16.29 7.72
C PHE A 72 -6.62 15.74 8.34
N MET A 73 -6.57 14.55 8.95
CA MET A 73 -7.73 13.95 9.62
C MET A 73 -8.13 14.71 10.89
N ALA A 74 -7.15 15.23 11.64
CA ALA A 74 -7.40 15.96 12.89
C ALA A 74 -7.91 17.38 12.64
N ASN A 75 -7.33 18.08 11.67
CA ASN A 75 -7.52 19.52 11.46
C ASN A 75 -8.33 19.85 10.19
N GLY A 76 -8.66 18.85 9.39
CA GLY A 76 -9.32 19.04 8.10
C GLY A 76 -8.39 19.64 7.05
N ALA A 77 -8.91 19.78 5.84
CA ALA A 77 -8.14 20.37 4.75
C ALA A 77 -8.03 21.89 4.93
N ASN A 78 -6.83 22.38 5.27
CA ASN A 78 -6.51 23.79 5.13
C ASN A 78 -6.15 24.11 3.67
N PHE A 79 -7.15 24.05 2.78
CA PHE A 79 -7.02 24.58 1.43
C PHE A 79 -7.00 26.11 1.51
N LYS A 80 -5.81 26.70 1.73
CA LYS A 80 -5.56 28.10 1.38
C LYS A 80 -4.94 28.17 0.01
#